data_AF-A0A523D170-F1
#
_entry.id   AF-A0A523D170-F1
#
_cell.length_a   1.000
_cell.length_b   1.000
_cell.length_c   1.000
_cell.angle_alpha   90.00
_cell.angle_beta   90.00
_cell.angle_gamma   90.00
#
_symmetry.space_group_name_H-M   'P 1'
#
loop_
_entity.id
_entity.type
_entity.pdbx_description
1 polymer ?
#
loop_
_entity_poly.entity_id
_entity_poly.type
_entity_poly.pdbx_seq_one_letter_code
_entity_poly.pdbx_strand_id
1 'polypeptide(L)'
;MIKKYLYLDPRPGGTGHGTPYDYDRHVPIIFMGSAIEPGVYSDTCGPQDIAPTLARLLGLDVPREKDSRLLLEMIQSASDIMDR
;
A
#
# COMPACT_ATOMS: atom_id res chain seq x y z
N MET A 1 -32.99 12.08 13.73
CA MET A 1 -32.77 10.97 12.77
C MET A 1 -31.42 11.19 12.12
N ILE A 2 -30.43 10.32 12.35
CA ILE A 2 -29.09 10.43 11.72
C ILE A 2 -29.17 9.77 10.34
N LYS A 3 -28.71 10.47 9.30
CA LYS A 3 -28.73 9.95 7.93
C LYS A 3 -27.64 8.89 7.78
N LYS A 4 -27.94 7.79 7.07
CA LYS A 4 -26.93 6.81 6.65
C LYS A 4 -25.83 7.56 5.89
N TYR A 5 -24.57 7.29 6.23
CA TYR A 5 -23.37 7.95 5.71
C TYR A 5 -23.03 9.35 6.26
N LEU A 6 -23.68 9.82 7.33
CA LEU A 6 -23.30 11.08 7.98
C LEU A 6 -21.92 10.93 8.65
N TYR A 7 -20.91 11.63 8.13
CA TYR A 7 -19.62 11.86 8.78
C TYR A 7 -19.56 13.31 9.28
N LEU A 8 -19.19 13.52 10.53
CA LEU A 8 -19.11 14.86 11.12
C LEU A 8 -17.77 15.49 10.76
N ASP A 9 -17.79 16.50 9.89
CA ASP A 9 -16.63 17.30 9.52
C ASP A 9 -16.83 18.73 10.04
N PRO A 10 -15.93 19.25 10.91
CA PRO A 10 -16.05 20.61 11.43
C PRO A 10 -15.72 21.69 10.40
N ARG A 11 -15.22 21.33 9.20
CA ARG A 11 -14.87 22.28 8.14
C ARG A 11 -16.13 22.76 7.41
N PRO A 12 -16.30 24.08 7.18
CA PRO A 12 -17.47 24.61 6.52
C PRO A 12 -17.46 24.34 5.01
N GLY A 13 -18.12 23.25 4.59
CA GLY A 13 -18.42 22.93 3.18
C GLY A 13 -17.22 22.53 2.32
N GLY A 14 -17.48 22.31 1.02
CA GLY A 14 -16.47 21.86 0.04
C GLY A 14 -16.38 20.34 -0.12
N THR A 15 -15.32 19.89 -0.80
CA THR A 15 -14.95 18.46 -0.92
C THR A 15 -13.81 18.14 0.06
N GLY A 16 -13.71 16.89 0.49
CA GLY A 16 -12.68 16.45 1.41
C GLY A 16 -12.49 14.94 1.42
N HIS A 17 -11.56 14.49 2.24
CA HIS A 17 -11.24 13.08 2.49
C HIS A 17 -11.11 12.84 4.00
N GLY A 18 -10.78 11.60 4.39
CA GLY A 18 -10.53 11.19 5.78
C GLY A 18 -11.72 10.52 6.47
N THR A 19 -12.78 10.25 5.71
CA THR A 19 -13.88 9.41 6.18
C THR A 19 -13.45 7.94 6.23
N PRO A 20 -14.13 7.08 7.01
CA PRO A 20 -13.81 5.66 7.06
C PRO A 20 -14.38 4.87 5.85
N TYR A 21 -14.95 5.54 4.85
CA TYR A 21 -15.57 4.87 3.71
C TYR A 21 -14.53 4.44 2.67
N ASP A 22 -14.86 3.42 1.89
CA ASP A 22 -13.93 2.80 0.92
C ASP A 22 -13.36 3.79 -0.09
N TYR A 23 -14.12 4.79 -0.51
CA TYR A 23 -13.65 5.79 -1.47
C TYR A 23 -12.49 6.65 -0.94
N ASP A 24 -12.36 6.80 0.38
CA ASP A 24 -11.25 7.50 1.04
C ASP A 24 -10.11 6.56 1.45
N ARG A 25 -10.36 5.25 1.48
CA ARG A 25 -9.39 4.22 1.93
C ARG A 25 -8.71 3.48 0.78
N HIS A 26 -9.36 3.38 -0.37
CA HIS A 26 -8.88 2.60 -1.52
C HIS A 26 -7.93 3.46 -2.38
N VAL A 27 -6.63 3.27 -2.19
CA VAL A 27 -5.57 3.99 -2.89
C VAL A 27 -4.68 3.01 -3.68
N PRO A 28 -4.17 3.40 -4.86
CA PRO A 28 -3.25 2.55 -5.61
C PRO A 28 -1.86 2.53 -4.96
N ILE A 29 -1.20 1.37 -5.05
CA ILE A 29 0.21 1.20 -4.69
C ILE A 29 0.93 0.72 -5.94
N ILE A 30 1.98 1.45 -6.35
CA ILE A 30 2.73 1.18 -7.58
C ILE A 30 4.22 1.14 -7.24
N PHE A 31 4.87 0.04 -7.62
CA PHE A 31 6.32 -0.13 -7.56
C PHE A 31 6.89 -0.20 -8.97
N MET A 32 8.08 0.36 -9.17
CA MET A 32 8.78 0.36 -10.45
C MET A 32 10.29 0.29 -10.22
N GLY A 33 10.98 -0.60 -10.92
CA GLY A 33 12.43 -0.75 -10.84
C GLY A 33 12.89 -2.09 -11.41
N SER A 34 14.21 -2.26 -11.52
CA SER A 34 14.82 -3.48 -12.05
C SER A 34 14.57 -4.74 -11.22
N ALA A 35 14.25 -4.58 -9.93
CA ALA A 35 13.96 -5.68 -9.00
C ALA A 35 12.44 -5.94 -8.82
N ILE A 36 11.59 -5.28 -9.61
CA ILE A 36 10.14 -5.42 -9.55
C ILE A 36 9.65 -6.26 -10.74
N GLU A 37 8.82 -7.26 -10.48
CA GLU A 37 8.12 -8.01 -11.52
C GLU A 37 6.97 -7.19 -12.10
N PRO A 38 6.89 -7.01 -13.43
CA PRO A 38 5.75 -6.34 -14.05
C PRO A 38 4.45 -7.15 -13.86
N GLY A 39 3.44 -6.53 -13.27
CA GLY A 39 2.16 -7.21 -13.05
C GLY A 39 1.12 -6.37 -12.35
N VAL A 40 -0.08 -6.94 -12.24
CA VAL A 40 -1.17 -6.43 -11.40
C VAL A 40 -1.49 -7.49 -10.36
N TYR A 41 -1.40 -7.11 -9.10
CA TYR A 41 -1.63 -7.98 -7.96
C TYR A 41 -2.90 -7.54 -7.26
N SER A 42 -3.90 -8.42 -7.21
CA SER A 42 -5.24 -8.11 -6.67
C SER A 42 -5.40 -8.46 -5.19
N ASP A 43 -4.37 -9.02 -4.57
CA ASP A 43 -4.40 -9.35 -3.15
C ASP A 43 -4.48 -8.07 -2.30
N THR A 44 -5.15 -8.17 -1.16
CA THR A 44 -5.30 -7.03 -0.26
C THR A 44 -3.93 -6.55 0.23
N CYS A 45 -3.67 -5.26 0.07
CA CYS A 45 -2.50 -4.55 0.56
C CYS A 45 -2.88 -3.15 1.04
N GLY A 46 -1.98 -2.49 1.77
CA GLY A 46 -2.16 -1.11 2.21
C GLY A 46 -0.85 -0.33 2.27
N PRO A 47 -0.92 1.01 2.43
CA PRO A 47 0.28 1.86 2.47
C PRO A 47 1.34 1.43 3.49
N GLN A 48 0.91 0.80 4.59
CA GLN A 48 1.80 0.27 5.63
C GLN A 48 2.74 -0.86 5.13
N ASP A 49 2.43 -1.48 3.99
CA ASP A 49 3.26 -2.55 3.40
C ASP A 49 4.46 -2.00 2.61
N ILE A 50 4.47 -0.70 2.30
CA ILE A 50 5.48 -0.07 1.44
C ILE A 50 6.86 -0.09 2.10
N ALA A 51 6.95 0.44 3.33
CA ALA A 51 8.22 0.56 4.05
C ALA A 51 8.93 -0.79 4.29
N PRO A 52 8.28 -1.84 4.85
CA PRO A 52 8.95 -3.11 5.07
C PRO A 52 9.33 -3.81 3.77
N THR A 53 8.57 -3.62 2.69
CA THR A 53 8.90 -4.17 1.38
C THR A 53 10.13 -3.50 0.76
N LEU A 54 10.24 -2.17 0.85
CA LEU A 54 11.44 -1.44 0.44
C LEU A 54 12.66 -1.83 1.27
N ALA A 55 12.50 -1.97 2.59
CA ALA A 55 13.60 -2.41 3.46
C ALA A 55 14.11 -3.80 3.06
N ARG A 56 13.22 -4.73 2.71
CA ARG A 56 13.58 -6.05 2.21
C ARG A 56 14.38 -5.99 0.90
N LEU A 57 14.00 -5.11 -0.03
CA LEU A 57 14.71 -4.89 -1.29
C LEU A 57 16.11 -4.27 -1.06
N LEU A 58 16.22 -3.39 -0.07
CA LEU A 58 17.47 -2.70 0.28
C LEU A 58 18.38 -3.51 1.23
N GLY A 59 17.93 -4.69 1.70
CA GLY A 59 18.66 -5.50 2.67
C GLY A 59 18.78 -4.85 4.06
N LEU A 60 17.84 -3.98 4.43
CA LEU A 60 17.81 -3.31 5.72
C LEU A 60 17.01 -4.15 6.74
N ASP A 61 17.57 -4.29 7.94
CA ASP A 61 16.86 -4.88 9.07
C ASP A 61 16.08 -3.78 9.81
N VAL A 62 14.78 -3.68 9.51
CA VAL A 62 13.87 -2.72 10.15
C VAL A 62 12.72 -3.45 10.84
N PRO A 63 12.29 -2.98 12.02
CA PRO A 63 11.12 -3.54 12.68
C PRO A 63 9.88 -3.32 11.81
N ARG A 64 9.03 -4.33 11.73
CA ARG A 64 7.76 -4.26 11.01
C ARG A 64 6.68 -3.61 11.87
N GLU A 65 5.90 -2.72 11.29
CA GLU A 65 4.69 -2.22 11.93
C GLU A 65 3.65 -3.34 12.07
N LYS A 66 2.83 -3.22 13.11
CA LYS A 66 1.66 -4.10 13.30
C LYS A 66 0.73 -3.93 12.09
N ASP A 67 0.23 -5.06 11.57
CA ASP A 67 -0.64 -5.14 10.38
C ASP A 67 0.03 -4.84 9.02
N SER A 68 1.36 -4.74 8.96
CA SER A 68 2.11 -4.71 7.70
C SER A 68 2.47 -6.11 7.19
N ARG A 69 2.52 -6.30 5.87
CA ARG A 69 3.05 -7.50 5.19
C ARG A 69 4.13 -7.15 4.17
N LEU A 70 4.90 -8.15 3.76
CA LEU A 70 5.81 -8.02 2.63
C LEU A 70 5.03 -8.34 1.35
N LEU A 71 5.15 -7.46 0.35
CA LEU A 71 4.61 -7.70 -1.00
C LEU A 71 5.64 -8.52 -1.79
N LEU A 72 5.77 -9.80 -1.46
CA LEU A 72 6.78 -10.69 -2.08
C LEU A 72 6.39 -11.06 -3.51
N GLU A 73 5.11 -11.03 -3.83
CA GLU A 73 4.54 -11.37 -5.14
C GLU A 73 5.08 -10.49 -6.28
N MET A 74 5.55 -9.28 -5.97
CA MET A 74 6.09 -8.32 -6.94
C MET A 74 7.62 -8.24 -6.99
N ILE A 75 8.34 -9.04 -6.20
CA ILE A 75 9.80 -9.02 -6.15
C ILE A 75 10.34 -10.13 -7.06
N GLN A 76 11.26 -9.80 -7.97
CA GLN A 76 11.90 -10.81 -8.83
C GLN A 76 12.68 -11.81 -7.97
N SER A 77 12.73 -13.07 -8.39
CA SER A 77 13.61 -14.04 -7.74
C SER A 77 15.07 -13.60 -7.90
N ALA A 78 15.92 -13.93 -6.92
CA ALA A 78 17.35 -13.65 -7.00
C ALA A 78 18.02 -14.31 -8.22
N SER A 79 17.47 -15.43 -8.70
CA SER A 79 17.87 -16.06 -9.96
C SER A 79 17.63 -15.15 -11.16
N ASP A 80 16.47 -14.49 -11.19
CA ASP A 80 15.97 -13.78 -12.36
C ASP A 80 16.70 -12.44 -12.55
N ILE A 81 17.26 -11.90 -11.47
CA ILE A 81 18.10 -10.68 -11.49
C ILE A 81 19.50 -10.96 -12.04
N MET A 82 20.09 -12.14 -11.76
CA MET A 82 21.44 -12.48 -12.20
C MET A 82 21.51 -12.90 -13.68
N ASP A 83 20.38 -13.32 -14.25
CA ASP A 83 20.27 -13.79 -15.63
C ASP A 83 19.91 -12.67 -16.65
N ARG A 84 19.89 -11.40 -16.22
CA ARG A 84 19.60 -10.21 -17.06
C ARG A 84 20.77 -9.24 -17.12
#